data_AF-A0A7W2JM51-F1
#
_entry.id   AF-A0A7W2JM51-F1
#
_cell.length_a   1.000
_cell.length_b   1.000
_cell.length_c   1.000
_cell.angle_alpha   90.00
_cell.angle_beta   90.00
_cell.angle_gamma   90.00
#
_symmetry.space_group_name_H-M   'P 1'
#
loop_
_entity.id
_entity.type
_entity.pdbx_description
1 polymer ?
#
loop_
_entity_poly.entity_id
_entity_poly.type
_entity_poly.pdbx_seq_one_letter_code
_entity_poly.pdbx_strand_id
1 'polypeptide(L)'
;MNSRVAIVAISVVLCTVLIYAIITKLMCETLTFTCDAIQPFQAFYADKLRASLFAGFLTVGSFLMSLKTFIIVNMKKEVFDTQGYKEKFAKANSGKLYDPLKQLSDMLFATIVTCIIASISQLTIGLIPTVLTSIIPISIAIMALILLSWSLYLIRKNLESMFEHIGSN
;
A
#
# COMPACT_ATOMS: atom_id res chain seq x y z
N MET A 1 2.34 7.07 12.89
CA MET A 1 1.97 5.95 12.00
C MET A 1 0.48 5.71 12.18
N ASN A 2 -0.31 5.82 11.11
CA ASN A 2 -1.77 5.80 11.19
C ASN A 2 -2.22 4.43 11.74
N SER A 3 -3.04 4.37 12.80
CA SER A 3 -3.45 3.10 13.44
C SER A 3 -4.05 2.11 12.45
N ARG A 4 -4.68 2.62 11.38
CA ARG A 4 -5.23 1.84 10.27
C ARG A 4 -4.16 1.08 9.47
N VAL A 5 -3.01 1.70 9.20
CA VAL A 5 -1.90 1.05 8.48
C VAL A 5 -1.31 -0.08 9.33
N ALA A 6 -1.17 0.13 10.64
CA ALA A 6 -0.70 -0.90 11.55
C ALA A 6 -1.69 -2.09 11.61
N ILE A 7 -2.99 -1.83 11.67
CA ILE A 7 -4.02 -2.88 11.63
C ILE A 7 -3.93 -3.71 10.35
N VAL A 8 -3.84 -3.05 9.18
CA VAL A 8 -3.71 -3.74 7.89
C VAL A 8 -2.43 -4.57 7.83
N ALA A 9 -1.30 -4.03 8.31
CA ALA A 9 -0.04 -4.76 8.35
C ALA A 9 -0.13 -6.00 9.25
N ILE A 10 -0.69 -5.86 10.45
CA ILE A 10 -0.87 -6.98 11.40
C ILE A 10 -1.83 -8.02 10.80
N SER A 11 -2.95 -7.60 10.19
CA SER A 11 -3.90 -8.54 9.59
C SER A 11 -3.29 -9.31 8.44
N VAL A 12 -2.48 -8.67 7.60
CA VAL A 12 -1.79 -9.35 6.50
C VAL A 12 -0.77 -10.34 7.05
N VAL A 13 0.05 -9.96 8.04
CA VAL A 13 1.03 -10.86 8.64
C VAL A 13 0.36 -12.09 9.27
N LEU A 14 -0.74 -11.90 10.01
CA LEU A 14 -1.51 -13.00 10.58
C LEU A 14 -2.06 -13.92 9.48
N CYS A 15 -2.65 -13.35 8.42
CA CYS A 15 -3.11 -14.11 7.26
C CYS A 15 -1.98 -14.89 6.59
N THR A 16 -0.79 -14.31 6.43
CA THR A 16 0.38 -14.99 5.85
C THR A 16 0.81 -16.18 6.69
N VAL A 17 0.87 -16.03 8.01
CA VAL A 17 1.22 -17.12 8.93
C VAL A 17 0.17 -18.23 8.87
N LEU A 18 -1.12 -17.88 8.85
CA LEU A 18 -2.22 -18.84 8.73
C LEU A 18 -2.18 -19.57 7.39
N ILE A 19 -2.00 -18.86 6.27
CA ILE A 19 -1.89 -19.46 4.93
C ILE A 19 -0.69 -20.41 4.87
N TYR A 20 0.45 -20.01 5.42
CA TYR A 20 1.62 -20.89 5.49
C TYR A 20 1.35 -22.16 6.32
N ALA A 21 0.74 -22.01 7.50
CA ALA A 21 0.38 -23.14 8.35
C ALA A 21 -0.65 -24.09 7.70
N ILE A 22 -1.63 -23.54 6.97
CA ILE A 22 -2.63 -24.32 6.23
C ILE A 22 -1.95 -25.05 5.06
N ILE A 23 -1.16 -24.37 4.23
CA ILE A 23 -0.50 -24.98 3.06
C ILE A 23 0.43 -26.13 3.49
N THR A 24 1.22 -25.92 4.56
CA THR A 24 2.12 -26.95 5.09
C THR A 24 1.35 -28.15 5.67
N LYS A 25 0.25 -27.91 6.40
CA LYS A 25 -0.64 -28.97 6.90
C LYS A 25 -1.33 -29.76 5.78
N LEU A 26 -1.80 -29.08 4.74
CA LEU A 26 -2.65 -29.67 3.69
C LEU A 26 -1.84 -30.44 2.64
N MET A 27 -0.61 -29.99 2.34
CA MET A 27 0.22 -30.58 1.28
C MET A 27 1.33 -31.49 1.80
N CYS A 28 1.78 -31.35 3.04
CA CYS A 28 2.98 -32.06 3.52
C CYS A 28 2.75 -33.07 4.65
N GLU A 29 1.55 -33.13 5.24
CA GLU A 29 1.18 -33.98 6.40
C GLU A 29 2.03 -33.76 7.69
N THR A 30 3.25 -33.23 7.55
CA THR A 30 4.23 -32.87 8.58
C THR A 30 4.82 -31.48 8.31
N LEU A 31 5.21 -30.75 9.37
CA LEU A 31 5.75 -29.39 9.29
C LEU A 31 7.23 -29.41 8.87
N THR A 32 7.55 -30.04 7.74
CA THR A 32 8.92 -30.09 7.22
C THR A 32 9.21 -28.90 6.30
N PHE A 33 10.48 -28.47 6.30
CA PHE A 33 10.95 -27.29 5.55
C PHE A 33 11.00 -27.52 4.02
N THR A 34 10.95 -28.77 3.58
CA THR A 34 11.09 -29.19 2.18
C THR A 34 9.87 -30.01 1.76
N CYS A 35 8.96 -29.36 1.04
CA CYS A 35 7.76 -30.01 0.51
C CYS A 35 7.84 -30.02 -1.01
N ASP A 36 8.03 -31.20 -1.62
CA ASP A 36 8.21 -31.33 -3.07
C ASP A 36 6.95 -30.90 -3.85
N ALA A 37 5.77 -31.00 -3.24
CA ALA A 37 4.51 -30.57 -3.84
C ALA A 37 4.45 -29.06 -4.17
N ILE A 38 5.30 -28.23 -3.53
CA ILE A 38 5.27 -26.75 -3.67
C ILE A 38 6.35 -26.23 -4.63
N GLN A 39 7.30 -27.08 -5.04
CA GLN A 39 8.32 -26.76 -6.04
C GLN A 39 7.79 -26.12 -7.34
N PRO A 40 6.70 -26.61 -7.98
CA PRO A 40 6.21 -26.01 -9.23
C PRO A 40 5.72 -24.57 -9.03
N PHE A 41 5.13 -24.26 -7.87
CA PHE A 41 4.72 -22.90 -7.54
C PHE A 41 5.93 -21.97 -7.37
N GLN A 42 6.97 -22.45 -6.68
CA GLN A 42 8.20 -21.68 -6.50
C GLN A 42 8.90 -21.41 -7.84
N ALA A 43 8.95 -22.40 -8.73
CA ALA A 43 9.53 -22.24 -10.07
C ALA A 43 8.75 -21.20 -10.89
N PHE A 44 7.41 -21.25 -10.85
CA PHE A 44 6.56 -20.25 -11.50
C PHE A 44 6.76 -18.84 -10.92
N TYR A 45 6.84 -18.72 -9.59
CA TYR A 45 7.11 -17.45 -8.93
C TYR A 45 8.46 -16.85 -9.36
N ALA A 46 9.52 -17.67 -9.35
CA ALA A 46 10.87 -17.24 -9.67
C ALA A 46 11.00 -16.80 -11.14
N ASP A 47 10.36 -17.52 -12.07
CA ASP A 47 10.49 -17.29 -13.51
C ASP A 47 9.55 -16.19 -14.04
N LYS A 48 8.29 -16.14 -13.58
CA LYS A 48 7.25 -15.27 -14.18
C LYS A 48 6.83 -14.08 -13.31
N LEU A 49 6.75 -14.26 -12.00
CA LEU A 49 6.16 -13.25 -11.10
C LEU A 49 7.19 -12.29 -10.52
N ARG A 50 8.34 -12.80 -10.08
CA ARG A 50 9.32 -12.02 -9.30
C ARG A 50 9.76 -10.73 -9.98
N ALA A 51 10.23 -10.82 -11.23
CA ALA A 51 10.71 -9.67 -11.98
C ALA A 51 9.58 -8.67 -12.30
N SER A 52 8.41 -9.18 -12.67
CA SER A 52 7.21 -8.39 -12.97
C SER A 52 6.71 -7.62 -11.74
N LEU A 53 6.64 -8.27 -10.57
CA LEU A 53 6.25 -7.66 -9.30
C LEU A 53 7.30 -6.64 -8.85
N PHE A 54 8.59 -6.95 -8.96
CA PHE A 54 9.68 -6.01 -8.65
C PHE A 54 9.52 -4.71 -9.45
N ALA A 55 9.46 -4.82 -10.78
CA ALA A 55 9.38 -3.67 -11.67
C ALA A 55 8.06 -2.91 -11.50
N GLY A 56 6.94 -3.62 -11.35
CA GLY A 56 5.62 -3.03 -11.13
C GLY A 56 5.57 -2.17 -9.88
N PHE A 57 5.97 -2.71 -8.72
CA PHE A 57 5.95 -1.94 -7.47
C PHE A 57 6.98 -0.81 -7.43
N LEU A 58 8.14 -0.98 -8.07
CA LEU A 58 9.12 0.10 -8.17
C LEU A 58 8.56 1.28 -9.00
N THR A 59 7.91 0.96 -10.12
CA THR A 59 7.28 1.95 -11.00
C THR A 59 6.14 2.67 -10.29
N VAL A 60 5.23 1.93 -9.65
CA VAL A 60 4.10 2.51 -8.90
C VAL A 60 4.59 3.34 -7.73
N GLY A 61 5.58 2.86 -6.96
CA GLY A 61 6.16 3.60 -5.85
C GLY A 61 6.78 4.93 -6.30
N SER A 62 7.53 4.91 -7.40
CA SER A 62 8.17 6.10 -7.98
C SER A 62 7.13 7.08 -8.53
N PHE A 63 6.10 6.58 -9.20
CA PHE A 63 4.98 7.37 -9.70
C PHE A 63 4.23 8.06 -8.55
N LEU A 64 3.88 7.31 -7.50
CA LEU A 64 3.20 7.87 -6.32
C LEU A 64 4.03 8.93 -5.61
N MET A 65 5.35 8.78 -5.58
CA MET A 65 6.25 9.77 -4.99
C MET A 65 6.19 11.11 -5.73
N SER A 66 6.18 11.07 -7.07
CA SER A 66 5.98 12.25 -7.91
C SER A 66 4.58 12.85 -7.71
N LEU A 67 3.55 12.00 -7.74
CA LEU A 67 2.15 12.37 -7.58
C LEU A 67 1.86 13.02 -6.22
N LYS A 68 2.50 12.57 -5.14
CA LYS A 68 2.32 13.08 -3.77
C LYS A 68 2.52 14.59 -3.71
N THR A 69 3.61 15.09 -4.29
CA THR A 69 3.93 16.52 -4.28
C THR A 69 2.90 17.31 -5.09
N PHE A 70 2.53 16.81 -6.28
CA PHE A 70 1.53 17.44 -7.13
C PHE A 70 0.18 17.57 -6.43
N ILE A 71 -0.34 16.49 -5.85
CA ILE A 71 -1.63 16.50 -5.16
C ILE A 71 -1.58 17.44 -3.95
N ILE A 72 -0.57 17.32 -3.08
CA ILE A 72 -0.51 18.15 -1.87
C ILE A 72 -0.47 19.64 -2.19
N VAL A 73 0.33 20.04 -3.18
CA VAL A 73 0.48 21.46 -3.56
C VAL A 73 -0.81 22.00 -4.18
N ASN A 74 -1.44 21.26 -5.11
CA ASN A 74 -2.68 21.71 -5.73
C ASN A 74 -3.83 21.77 -4.73
N MET A 75 -4.02 20.73 -3.92
CA MET A 75 -5.11 20.73 -2.93
C MET A 75 -4.96 21.83 -1.90
N LYS A 76 -3.73 22.10 -1.45
CA LYS A 76 -3.47 23.21 -0.54
C LYS A 76 -3.93 24.54 -1.14
N LYS A 77 -3.53 24.83 -2.38
CA LYS A 77 -3.82 26.09 -3.05
C LYS A 77 -5.30 26.25 -3.41
N GLU A 78 -5.88 25.23 -4.04
CA GLU A 78 -7.21 25.29 -4.65
C GLU A 78 -8.36 25.09 -3.65
N VAL A 79 -8.11 24.41 -2.53
CA VAL A 79 -9.15 24.11 -1.53
C VAL A 79 -8.85 24.78 -0.21
N PHE A 80 -7.74 24.40 0.43
CA PHE A 80 -7.50 24.74 1.83
C PHE A 80 -7.10 26.21 2.05
N ASP A 81 -6.46 26.84 1.07
CA ASP A 81 -6.05 28.24 1.16
C ASP A 81 -7.18 29.22 0.80
N THR A 82 -8.32 28.75 0.27
CA THR A 82 -9.48 29.58 -0.07
C THR A 82 -10.18 30.15 1.17
N GLN A 83 -10.66 31.40 1.06
CA GLN A 83 -11.32 32.10 2.16
C GLN A 83 -12.63 31.39 2.57
N GLY A 84 -13.40 30.90 1.59
CA GLY A 84 -14.65 30.18 1.83
C GLY A 84 -14.47 28.88 2.63
N TYR A 85 -13.40 28.12 2.38
CA TYR A 85 -13.09 26.92 3.17
C TYR A 85 -12.67 27.29 4.61
N LYS A 86 -11.81 28.31 4.77
CA LYS A 86 -11.38 28.80 6.09
C LYS A 86 -12.54 29.29 6.95
N GLU A 87 -13.51 29.99 6.35
CA GLU A 87 -14.71 30.47 7.05
C GLU A 87 -15.66 29.34 7.43
N LYS A 88 -15.90 28.37 6.53
CA LYS A 88 -16.68 27.16 6.84
C LYS A 88 -16.01 26.36 7.97
N PHE A 89 -14.69 26.25 7.94
CA PHE A 89 -13.92 25.55 8.97
C PHE A 89 -13.94 26.28 10.32
N ALA A 90 -13.79 27.62 10.31
CA ALA A 90 -13.86 28.45 11.51
C ALA A 90 -15.22 28.34 12.20
N LYS A 91 -16.31 28.27 11.43
CA LYS A 91 -17.67 28.03 11.97
C LYS A 91 -17.86 26.62 12.54
N ALA A 92 -17.12 25.63 12.03
CA ALA A 92 -17.24 24.24 12.45
C ALA A 92 -16.40 23.90 13.70
N ASN A 93 -15.51 24.80 14.18
CA ASN A 93 -14.68 24.65 15.39
C ASN A 93 -13.98 23.27 15.52
N SER A 94 -13.64 22.64 14.40
CA SER A 94 -13.28 21.22 14.34
C SER A 94 -11.81 21.04 13.95
N GLY A 95 -10.91 21.12 14.93
CA GLY A 95 -9.52 20.66 14.78
C GLY A 95 -8.61 21.56 13.94
N LYS A 96 -7.60 20.98 13.27
CA LYS A 96 -6.65 21.76 12.46
C LYS A 96 -7.02 21.73 10.98
N LEU A 97 -7.01 22.90 10.35
CA LEU A 97 -7.43 23.13 8.96
C LEU A 97 -6.82 22.15 7.94
N TYR A 98 -5.56 21.78 8.15
CA TYR A 98 -4.79 20.93 7.22
C TYR A 98 -4.72 19.45 7.63
N ASP A 99 -5.46 19.02 8.65
CA ASP A 99 -5.47 17.62 9.10
C ASP A 99 -5.85 16.60 8.01
N PRO A 100 -6.91 16.79 7.19
CA PRO A 100 -7.23 15.85 6.11
C PRO A 100 -6.14 15.79 5.03
N LEU A 101 -5.51 16.93 4.71
CA LEU A 101 -4.38 16.99 3.78
C LEU A 101 -3.14 16.27 4.33
N LYS A 102 -2.89 16.40 5.63
CA LYS A 102 -1.82 15.69 6.33
C LYS A 102 -2.07 14.18 6.34
N GLN A 103 -3.30 13.74 6.62
CA GLN A 103 -3.66 12.32 6.59
C GLN A 103 -3.48 11.71 5.20
N LEU A 104 -3.84 12.45 4.15
CA LEU A 104 -3.58 12.05 2.77
C LEU A 104 -2.08 11.90 2.49
N SER A 105 -1.28 12.90 2.86
CA SER A 105 0.19 12.88 2.70
C SER A 105 0.85 11.69 3.41
N ASP A 106 0.46 11.44 4.66
CA ASP A 106 1.00 10.35 5.48
C ASP A 106 0.61 8.98 4.91
N MET A 107 -0.62 8.85 4.38
CA MET A 107 -1.09 7.62 3.73
C MET A 107 -0.34 7.35 2.42
N LEU A 108 -0.18 8.37 1.56
CA LEU A 108 0.60 8.23 0.32
C LEU A 108 2.05 7.83 0.63
N PHE A 109 2.66 8.45 1.64
CA PHE A 109 4.02 8.12 2.05
C PHE A 109 4.14 6.66 2.52
N ALA A 110 3.23 6.20 3.37
CA ALA A 110 3.21 4.81 3.83
C ALA A 110 3.08 3.83 2.66
N THR A 111 2.24 4.14 1.67
CA THR A 111 2.07 3.34 0.45
C THR A 111 3.34 3.33 -0.39
N ILE A 112 3.98 4.48 -0.64
CA ILE A 112 5.25 4.56 -1.39
C ILE A 112 6.31 3.67 -0.74
N VAL A 113 6.51 3.84 0.57
CA VAL A 113 7.49 3.05 1.33
C VAL A 113 7.16 1.57 1.24
N THR A 114 5.88 1.20 1.36
CA THR A 114 5.44 -0.20 1.26
C THR A 114 5.67 -0.77 -0.14
N CYS A 115 5.41 -0.02 -1.22
CA CYS A 115 5.71 -0.44 -2.59
C CYS A 115 7.20 -0.65 -2.81
N ILE A 116 8.06 0.24 -2.30
CA ILE A 116 9.51 0.10 -2.41
C ILE A 116 9.99 -1.13 -1.63
N ILE A 117 9.50 -1.34 -0.40
CA ILE A 117 9.81 -2.53 0.40
C ILE A 117 9.32 -3.80 -0.32
N ALA A 118 8.11 -3.78 -0.88
CA ALA A 118 7.55 -4.89 -1.66
C ALA A 118 8.45 -5.22 -2.84
N SER A 119 8.87 -4.21 -3.60
CA SER A 119 9.78 -4.35 -4.74
C SER A 119 11.12 -4.96 -4.30
N ILE A 120 11.82 -4.33 -3.35
CA ILE A 120 13.11 -4.82 -2.84
C ILE A 120 12.99 -6.25 -2.32
N SER A 121 11.91 -6.57 -1.59
CA SER A 121 11.67 -7.91 -1.05
C SER A 121 11.53 -8.99 -2.13
N GLN A 122 11.02 -8.64 -3.33
CA GLN A 122 10.97 -9.59 -4.46
C GLN A 122 12.38 -10.00 -4.90
N LEU A 123 13.34 -9.07 -4.90
CA LEU A 123 14.71 -9.36 -5.36
C LEU A 123 15.59 -9.96 -4.26
N THR A 124 15.45 -9.51 -3.01
CA THR A 124 16.30 -9.97 -1.91
C THR A 124 15.82 -11.32 -1.37
N ILE A 125 14.61 -11.36 -0.82
CA ILE A 125 14.04 -12.55 -0.21
C ILE A 125 13.63 -13.55 -1.30
N GLY A 126 12.98 -13.07 -2.36
CA GLY A 126 12.47 -13.93 -3.44
C GLY A 126 13.52 -14.61 -4.33
N LEU A 127 14.82 -14.34 -4.15
CA LEU A 127 15.91 -15.01 -4.87
C LEU A 127 16.25 -16.39 -4.28
N ILE A 128 16.04 -16.57 -2.98
CA ILE A 128 16.38 -17.83 -2.31
C ILE A 128 15.33 -18.88 -2.69
N PRO A 129 15.74 -20.08 -3.15
CA PRO A 129 14.82 -21.11 -3.62
C PRO A 129 14.21 -21.88 -2.43
N THR A 130 13.32 -21.24 -1.68
CA THR A 130 12.60 -21.84 -0.55
C THR A 130 11.13 -21.47 -0.62
N VAL A 131 10.25 -22.31 -0.07
CA VAL A 131 8.80 -22.06 -0.10
C VAL A 131 8.43 -20.77 0.65
N LEU A 132 9.06 -20.53 1.81
CA LEU A 132 8.87 -19.33 2.63
C LEU A 132 9.24 -18.04 1.87
N THR A 133 10.28 -18.11 1.06
CA THR A 133 10.84 -16.95 0.36
C THR A 133 10.03 -16.56 -0.87
N SER A 134 9.08 -17.39 -1.33
CA SER A 134 8.05 -16.98 -2.31
C SER A 134 6.80 -16.41 -1.65
N ILE A 135 6.35 -16.97 -0.52
CA ILE A 135 5.09 -16.57 0.15
C ILE A 135 5.23 -15.19 0.83
N ILE A 136 6.36 -14.91 1.47
CA ILE A 136 6.58 -13.66 2.20
C ILE A 136 6.55 -12.45 1.25
N PRO A 137 7.31 -12.40 0.14
CA PRO A 137 7.28 -11.26 -0.77
C PRO A 137 5.91 -11.08 -1.45
N ILE A 138 5.20 -12.17 -1.77
CA ILE A 138 3.83 -12.08 -2.31
C ILE A 138 2.89 -11.43 -1.30
N SER A 139 3.04 -11.74 -0.01
CA SER A 139 2.22 -11.15 1.04
C SER A 139 2.48 -9.64 1.20
N ILE A 140 3.76 -9.23 1.13
CA ILE A 140 4.13 -7.81 1.16
C ILE A 140 3.58 -7.10 -0.10
N ALA A 141 3.60 -7.76 -1.26
CA ALA A 141 2.98 -7.25 -2.48
C ALA A 141 1.46 -7.03 -2.33
N ILE A 142 0.73 -7.98 -1.72
CA ILE A 142 -0.70 -7.84 -1.45
C ILE A 142 -0.96 -6.67 -0.50
N MET A 143 -0.15 -6.52 0.56
CA MET A 143 -0.23 -5.38 1.47
C MET A 143 -0.04 -4.05 0.74
N ALA A 144 0.94 -3.98 -0.16
CA ALA A 144 1.19 -2.81 -0.99
C ALA A 144 -0.02 -2.47 -1.86
N LEU A 145 -0.67 -3.48 -2.46
CA LEU A 145 -1.89 -3.29 -3.26
C LEU A 145 -3.07 -2.77 -2.43
N ILE A 146 -3.30 -3.30 -1.23
CA ILE A 146 -4.38 -2.82 -0.35
C ILE A 146 -4.16 -1.35 0.03
N LEU A 147 -2.94 -0.99 0.43
CA LEU A 147 -2.60 0.40 0.78
C LEU A 147 -2.67 1.33 -0.43
N LEU A 148 -2.28 0.84 -1.61
CA LEU A 148 -2.42 1.56 -2.88
C LEU A 148 -3.89 1.85 -3.18
N SER A 149 -4.76 0.84 -3.15
CA SER A 149 -6.20 1.00 -3.38
C SER A 149 -6.82 1.99 -2.40
N TRP A 150 -6.44 1.93 -1.12
CA TRP A 150 -6.89 2.90 -0.12
C TRP A 150 -6.39 4.32 -0.44
N SER A 151 -5.12 4.46 -0.80
CA SER A 151 -4.54 5.75 -1.15
C SER A 151 -5.25 6.37 -2.35
N LEU A 152 -5.54 5.58 -3.38
CA LEU A 152 -6.30 6.01 -4.56
C LEU A 152 -7.72 6.44 -4.19
N TYR A 153 -8.40 5.69 -3.32
CA TYR A 153 -9.71 6.07 -2.81
C TYR A 153 -9.67 7.41 -2.05
N LEU A 154 -8.66 7.61 -1.19
CA LEU A 154 -8.52 8.83 -0.41
C LEU A 154 -8.18 10.03 -1.31
N ILE A 155 -7.34 9.84 -2.33
CA ILE A 155 -7.07 10.85 -3.36
C ILE A 155 -8.38 11.25 -4.05
N ARG A 156 -9.16 10.28 -4.54
CA ARG A 156 -10.43 10.55 -5.23
C ARG A 156 -11.40 11.33 -4.36
N LYS A 157 -11.59 10.92 -3.11
CA LYS A 157 -12.47 11.61 -2.17
C LYS A 157 -12.05 13.07 -1.93
N ASN A 158 -10.75 13.32 -1.77
CA ASN A 158 -10.29 14.69 -1.62
C ASN A 158 -10.48 15.47 -2.93
N LEU A 159 -10.24 14.86 -4.10
CA LEU A 159 -10.41 15.53 -5.40
C LEU A 159 -11.86 15.90 -5.68
N GLU A 160 -12.81 15.04 -5.33
CA GLU A 160 -14.24 15.35 -5.38
C GLU A 160 -14.56 16.57 -4.51
N SER A 161 -14.04 16.62 -3.28
CA SER A 161 -14.16 17.81 -2.41
C SER A 161 -13.54 19.07 -3.03
N MET A 162 -12.48 18.95 -3.84
CA MET A 162 -11.89 20.08 -4.56
C MET A 162 -12.80 20.54 -5.70
N PHE A 163 -13.32 19.61 -6.51
CA PHE A 163 -14.21 19.94 -7.63
C PHE A 163 -15.53 20.57 -7.15
N GLU A 164 -16.10 20.09 -6.05
CA GLU A 164 -17.28 20.71 -5.45
C GLU A 164 -17.03 22.16 -5.01
N HIS A 165 -15.81 22.49 -4.53
CA HIS A 165 -15.47 23.87 -4.17
C HIS A 165 -15.25 24.76 -5.40
N ILE A 166 -14.63 24.24 -6.45
CA ILE A 166 -14.38 25.00 -7.69
C ILE A 166 -15.68 25.22 -8.48
N GLY A 167 -16.58 24.23 -8.54
CA GLY A 167 -17.86 24.33 -9.25
C GLY A 167 -18.99 25.05 -8.49
N SER A 168 -18.75 25.43 -7.23
CA SER A 168 -19.69 26.19 -6.39
C SER A 168 -19.36 27.70 -6.36
N ASN A 169 -18.28 28.13 -7.00
CA ASN A 169 -17.96 29.54 -7.29
C ASN A 169 -18.41 29.90 -8.71
#